data_AF-A0AB34ZCQ1-F1
#
_entry.id   AF-A0AB34ZCQ1-F1
#
_cell.length_a   1.000
_cell.length_b   1.000
_cell.length_c   1.000
_cell.angle_alpha   90.00
_cell.angle_beta   90.00
_cell.angle_gamma   90.00
#
_symmetry.space_group_name_H-M   'P 1'
#
loop_
_entity.id
_entity.type
_entity.pdbx_description
1 polymer ?
#
loop_
_entity_poly.entity_id
_entity_poly.type
_entity_poly.pdbx_seq_one_letter_code
_entity_poly.pdbx_strand_id
1 'polypeptide(L)'
;MSATYLNPWHGKVALSSECTPTFTTDSKPKQHRGFLIYQRVPGSFEVVKDGVCLTQRAGLHGALWAIDNLIDNPNDWQAQRMAGYLALATQVPA
;
A
#
# COMPACT_ATOMS: atom_id res chain seq x y z
N MET A 1 -7.76 8.73 15.70
CA MET A 1 -8.65 7.94 14.81
C MET A 1 -7.75 6.91 14.17
N SER A 2 -8.04 5.63 14.36
CA SER A 2 -7.34 4.54 13.68
C SER A 2 -7.79 4.48 12.22
N ALA A 3 -6.86 4.19 11.31
CA ALA A 3 -7.13 3.90 9.91
C ALA A 3 -7.00 2.39 9.68
N THR A 4 -7.92 1.82 8.91
CA THR A 4 -7.90 0.41 8.51
C THR A 4 -7.96 0.31 6.98
N TYR A 5 -7.09 -0.52 6.41
CA TYR A 5 -7.00 -0.74 4.96
C TYR A 5 -6.64 -2.18 4.63
N LEU A 6 -6.98 -2.62 3.43
CA LEU A 6 -6.80 -3.99 2.96
C LEU A 6 -5.32 -4.32 2.75
N ASN A 7 -4.98 -5.55 3.09
CA ASN A 7 -3.72 -6.20 2.76
C ASN A 7 -3.92 -7.08 1.51
N PRO A 8 -3.50 -6.66 0.31
CA PRO A 8 -3.73 -7.43 -0.92
C PRO A 8 -2.88 -8.69 -1.02
N TRP A 9 -1.96 -8.92 -0.08
CA TRP A 9 -1.09 -10.09 -0.02
C TRP A 9 -1.71 -11.23 0.79
N HIS A 10 -2.75 -10.96 1.58
CA HIS A 10 -3.45 -11.98 2.34
C HIS A 10 -4.00 -13.09 1.42
N GLY A 11 -3.70 -14.35 1.75
CA GLY A 11 -4.14 -15.53 1.00
C GLY A 11 -3.49 -15.73 -0.38
N LYS A 12 -2.66 -14.80 -0.86
CA LYS A 12 -1.99 -14.88 -2.18
C LYS A 12 -0.52 -15.23 -2.10
N VAL A 13 0.09 -15.05 -0.94
CA VAL A 13 1.49 -15.39 -0.68
C VAL A 13 1.50 -16.37 0.48
N ALA A 14 2.31 -17.43 0.41
CA ALA A 14 2.55 -18.37 1.51
C ALA A 14 3.38 -17.71 2.64
N LEU A 15 3.05 -16.47 3.00
CA LEU A 15 3.61 -15.75 4.12
C LEU A 15 2.71 -16.05 5.30
N SER A 16 3.17 -16.94 6.17
CA SER A 16 2.72 -17.34 7.52
C SER A 16 1.22 -17.17 7.88
N SER A 17 0.74 -18.00 8.80
CA SER A 17 -0.60 -17.92 9.41
C SER A 17 -0.95 -16.56 10.07
N GLU A 18 -0.05 -15.58 10.06
CA GLU A 18 -0.18 -14.25 10.68
C GLU A 18 -0.48 -13.13 9.67
N CYS A 19 -0.62 -13.44 8.39
CA CYS A 19 -0.99 -12.44 7.39
C CYS A 19 -2.48 -12.08 7.57
N THR A 20 -2.80 -10.97 8.25
CA THR A 20 -4.18 -10.52 8.42
C THR A 20 -4.76 -9.94 7.13
N PRO A 21 -6.09 -10.01 6.90
CA PRO A 21 -6.74 -9.45 5.72
C PRO A 21 -6.65 -7.92 5.64
N THR A 22 -6.46 -7.26 6.79
CA THR A 22 -6.38 -5.81 6.92
C THR A 22 -5.20 -5.41 7.79
N PHE A 23 -4.69 -4.20 7.53
CA PHE A 23 -3.80 -3.47 8.43
C PHE A 23 -4.59 -2.40 9.18
N THR A 24 -4.23 -2.17 10.44
CA THR A 24 -4.78 -1.09 11.26
C THR A 24 -3.64 -0.26 11.83
N THR A 25 -3.76 1.06 11.79
CA THR A 25 -2.73 1.98 12.27
C THR A 25 -3.34 3.25 12.87
N ASP A 26 -2.75 3.74 13.96
CA ASP A 26 -3.05 5.07 14.53
C ASP A 26 -2.12 6.17 13.98
N SER A 27 -1.18 5.79 13.09
CA SER A 27 -0.22 6.69 12.50
C SER A 27 -0.90 7.72 11.61
N LYS A 28 -0.51 9.00 11.74
CA LYS A 28 -1.02 10.06 10.86
C LYS A 28 -0.36 9.93 9.48
N PRO A 29 -1.12 9.81 8.39
CA PRO A 29 -0.53 9.64 7.07
C PRO A 29 0.10 10.93 6.57
N LYS A 30 1.14 10.78 5.75
CA LYS A 30 1.59 11.82 4.82
C LYS A 30 0.84 11.66 3.51
N GLN A 31 0.42 12.74 2.88
CA GLN A 31 -0.23 12.70 1.58
C GLN A 31 0.80 13.01 0.48
N HIS A 32 0.76 12.25 -0.61
CA HIS A 32 1.56 12.53 -1.81
C HIS A 32 0.78 12.09 -3.06
N ARG A 33 0.54 13.02 -4.00
CA ARG A 33 -0.16 12.77 -5.27
C ARG A 33 -1.50 12.00 -5.14
N GLY A 34 -2.24 12.24 -4.06
CA GLY A 34 -3.52 11.57 -3.77
C GLY A 34 -3.41 10.18 -3.12
N PHE A 35 -2.20 9.76 -2.76
CA PHE A 35 -1.90 8.57 -1.97
C PHE A 35 -1.63 8.93 -0.51
N LEU A 36 -1.88 7.98 0.39
CA LEU A 36 -1.56 8.07 1.81
C LEU A 36 -0.32 7.24 2.11
N ILE A 37 0.61 7.78 2.89
CA ILE A 37 1.82 7.10 3.33
C ILE A 37 1.78 7.01 4.85
N TYR A 38 1.60 5.79 5.36
CA TYR A 38 1.59 5.51 6.80
C TYR A 38 2.95 4.99 7.24
N GLN A 39 3.44 5.42 8.39
CA GLN A 39 4.58 4.76 9.04
C GLN A 39 4.05 3.59 9.87
N ARG A 40 4.43 2.36 9.52
CA ARG A 40 4.00 1.14 10.22
C ARG A 40 4.87 0.88 11.45
N VAL A 41 6.18 0.84 11.24
CA VAL A 41 7.22 0.72 12.27
C VAL A 41 8.36 1.67 11.91
N PRO A 42 9.29 2.01 12.85
CA PRO A 42 10.45 2.83 12.51
C PRO A 42 11.17 2.33 11.24
N GLY A 43 11.28 3.21 10.24
CA GLY A 43 11.93 2.90 8.96
C GLY A 43 11.06 2.16 7.92
N SER A 44 9.83 1.75 8.23
CA SER A 44 8.94 1.05 7.29
C SER A 44 7.66 1.86 7.01
N PHE A 45 7.39 2.07 5.73
CA PHE A 45 6.29 2.89 5.24
C PHE A 45 5.36 2.10 4.33
N GLU A 46 4.07 2.33 4.48
CA GLU A 46 3.00 1.72 3.70
C GLU A 46 2.35 2.77 2.81
N VAL A 47 2.31 2.48 1.51
CA VAL A 47 1.61 3.32 0.51
C VAL A 47 0.21 2.77 0.33
N VAL A 48 -0.79 3.60 0.62
CA VAL A 48 -2.20 3.24 0.62
C VAL A 48 -2.97 4.14 -0.34
N LYS A 49 -3.84 3.54 -1.15
CA LYS A 49 -4.77 4.24 -2.02
C LYS A 49 -6.11 3.52 -2.02
N ASP A 50 -7.19 4.29 -1.93
CA ASP A 50 -8.57 3.80 -1.99
C ASP A 50 -8.81 2.60 -1.06
N GLY A 51 -8.25 2.68 0.16
CA GLY A 51 -8.41 1.66 1.19
C GLY A 51 -7.53 0.43 1.04
N VAL A 52 -6.54 0.41 0.14
CA VAL A 52 -5.65 -0.76 -0.08
C VAL A 52 -4.18 -0.40 0.04
N CYS A 53 -3.42 -1.23 0.76
CA CYS A 53 -1.95 -1.12 0.83
C CYS A 53 -1.33 -1.62 -0.47
N LEU A 54 -0.83 -0.72 -1.30
CA LEU A 54 -0.24 -1.06 -2.59
C LEU A 54 1.20 -1.56 -2.46
N THR A 55 1.93 -1.05 -1.47
CA THR A 55 3.32 -1.44 -1.27
C THR A 55 3.88 -1.06 0.10
N GLN A 56 4.89 -1.80 0.55
CA GLN A 56 5.72 -1.50 1.72
C GLN A 56 7.13 -1.12 1.29
N ARG A 57 7.69 -0.06 1.87
CA ARG A 57 9.04 0.44 1.54
C ARG A 57 9.84 0.75 2.79
N ALA A 58 11.12 0.41 2.72
CA ALA A 58 12.11 0.88 3.69
C ALA A 58 12.42 2.35 3.39
N GLY A 59 12.02 3.23 4.30
CA GLY A 59 12.22 4.68 4.19
C GLY A 59 11.16 5.43 3.39
N LEU A 60 10.95 6.69 3.78
CA LEU A 60 9.97 7.58 3.17
C LEU A 60 10.30 7.88 1.70
N HIS A 61 11.59 7.99 1.36
CA HIS A 61 12.02 8.26 -0.01
C HIS A 61 11.61 7.14 -0.97
N GLY A 62 11.75 5.87 -0.54
CA GLY A 62 11.30 4.73 -1.34
C GLY A 62 9.77 4.70 -1.53
N ALA A 63 9.00 5.14 -0.52
CA ALA A 63 7.55 5.25 -0.62
C ALA A 63 7.13 6.35 -1.62
N LEU A 64 7.77 7.52 -1.57
CA LEU A 64 7.53 8.61 -2.52
C LEU A 64 7.89 8.18 -3.94
N TRP A 65 9.08 7.59 -4.13
CA TRP A 65 9.52 7.09 -5.43
C TRP A 65 8.57 6.03 -5.99
N ALA A 66 8.04 5.13 -5.16
CA ALA A 66 7.06 4.13 -5.63
C ALA A 66 5.77 4.77 -6.17
N ILE A 67 5.30 5.85 -5.54
CA ILE A 67 4.13 6.61 -6.02
C ILE A 67 4.47 7.32 -7.33
N ASP A 68 5.62 8.00 -7.40
CA ASP A 68 6.02 8.73 -8.59
C ASP A 68 6.23 7.77 -9.77
N ASN A 69 6.90 6.64 -9.54
CA ASN A 69 7.11 5.62 -10.54
C ASN A 69 5.80 4.97 -11.02
N LEU A 70 4.81 4.77 -10.13
CA LEU A 70 3.48 4.29 -10.52
C LEU A 70 2.79 5.24 -11.51
N ILE A 71 2.92 6.55 -11.30
CA ILE A 71 2.23 7.55 -12.11
C ILE A 71 3.01 7.87 -13.39
N ASP A 72 4.32 8.04 -13.26
CA ASP A 72 5.16 8.59 -14.34
C ASP A 72 5.74 7.47 -15.24
N ASN A 73 5.89 6.25 -14.72
CA ASN A 73 6.41 5.08 -15.45
C ASN A 73 5.48 3.86 -15.32
N PRO A 74 4.24 3.91 -15.83
CA PRO A 74 3.24 2.87 -15.62
C PRO A 74 3.62 1.48 -16.19
N ASN A 75 4.62 1.42 -17.06
CA ASN A 75 5.13 0.17 -17.63
C ASN A 75 6.21 -0.52 -16.78
N ASP A 76 6.71 0.12 -15.72
CA ASP A 76 7.62 -0.53 -14.78
C ASP A 76 6.89 -1.67 -14.05
N TRP A 77 7.60 -2.77 -13.79
CA TRP A 77 6.98 -3.96 -13.20
C TRP A 77 6.44 -3.69 -11.78
N GLN A 78 7.06 -2.80 -10.99
CA GLN A 78 6.54 -2.44 -9.67
C GLN A 78 5.28 -1.58 -9.81
N ALA A 79 5.28 -0.66 -10.77
CA ALA A 79 4.11 0.15 -11.10
C ALA A 79 2.93 -0.74 -11.51
N GLN A 80 3.15 -1.68 -12.44
CA GLN A 80 2.13 -2.63 -12.89
C GLN A 80 1.60 -3.50 -11.73
N ARG A 81 2.50 -3.95 -10.84
CA ARG A 81 2.09 -4.71 -9.65
C ARG A 81 1.21 -3.88 -8.70
N MET A 82 1.59 -2.63 -8.43
CA MET A 82 0.79 -1.72 -7.60
C MET A 82 -0.56 -1.40 -8.25
N ALA A 83 -0.60 -1.16 -9.56
CA ALA A 83 -1.83 -0.97 -10.32
C ALA A 83 -2.74 -2.21 -10.24
N GLY A 84 -2.17 -3.42 -10.31
CA GLY A 84 -2.91 -4.66 -10.11
C GLY A 84 -3.58 -4.75 -8.73
N TYR A 85 -2.92 -4.30 -7.67
CA TYR A 85 -3.53 -4.26 -6.33
C TYR A 85 -4.63 -3.20 -6.22
N LEU A 86 -4.45 -2.04 -6.86
CA LEU A 86 -5.48 -1.02 -6.91
C LEU A 86 -6.73 -1.50 -7.66
N ALA A 87 -6.56 -2.25 -8.75
CA ALA A 87 -7.68 -2.84 -9.50
C ALA A 87 -8.42 -3.95 -8.74
N LEU A 88 -7.79 -4.59 -7.77
CA LEU A 88 -8.46 -5.55 -6.89
C LEU A 88 -9.36 -4.86 -5.85
N ALA A 89 -9.02 -3.63 -5.46
CA ALA A 89 -9.81 -2.82 -4.54
C ALA A 89 -11.21 -2.51 -5.08
N THR A 90 -11.31 -2.30 -6.39
CA THR A 90 -12.56 -1.91 -7.06
C THR A 90 -13.53 -3.08 -7.30
N GLN A 91 -13.13 -4.31 -6.96
CA GLN A 91 -13.92 -5.52 -7.18
C GLN A 91 -14.60 -6.07 -5.91
N VAL A 92 -14.31 -5.51 -4.73
CA VAL A 92 -14.98 -5.90 -3.48
C VAL A 92 -16.05 -4.86 -3.15
N PRO A 93 -17.35 -5.19 -3.25
CA PRO A 93 -18.41 -4.26 -2.84
C PRO A 93 -18.28 -3.99 -1.33
N ALA A 94 -18.53 -2.73 -0.97
CA ALA A 94 -18.55 -2.23 0.41
C ALA A 94 -19.58 -2.95 1.29
#